data_AF-A0A5E3XQD1-F1
#
_entry.id   AF-A0A5E3XQD1-F1
#
_cell.length_a   1.000
_cell.length_b   1.000
_cell.length_c   1.000
_cell.angle_alpha   90.00
_cell.angle_beta   90.00
_cell.angle_gamma   90.00
#
_symmetry.space_group_name_H-M   'P 1'
#
loop_
_entity.id
_entity.type
_entity.pdbx_description
1 polymer ?
#
loop_
_entity_poly.entity_id
_entity_poly.type
_entity_poly.pdbx_seq_one_letter_code
_entity_poly.pdbx_strand_id
1 'polypeptide(L)'
;MGITGLVRWTNAPTTGLELIRENIRRNLNGNFVERWQLSVRSYRSTLGALAPERSMCALTMGENVFVSIEDPFAPSRREYAANPEGYFQGRANRDPPPHYRHTFLTLSPPGALELLLGQLRARWMTTKQAVAQGQAARGPNAQQLVVDGLVWAIGTDWIVRAGNVVLNGVPRGMLLEAEYLPVPTMDLTKAQNLISSLLSIAVPNVRDARLTVVTISDEHWADALWNSDAEDTPSVQKPAPGVEETDEYCALRDDDEEMCQNDWVGVARDRRSAYLILGYSHAQKKKDVQFS
;
A
#
# COMPACT_ATOMS: atom_id res chain seq x y z
N MET A 1 1.81 -2.72 18.03
CA MET A 1 1.71 -2.41 16.58
C MET A 1 0.44 -1.59 16.35
N GLY A 2 0.47 -0.61 15.45
CA GLY A 2 -0.74 0.12 15.04
C GLY A 2 -1.66 -0.79 14.21
N ILE A 3 -2.86 -0.33 13.87
CA ILE A 3 -3.75 -1.05 12.94
C ILE A 3 -4.41 -0.05 12.02
N THR A 4 -4.52 -0.40 10.74
CA THR A 4 -5.09 0.47 9.70
C THR A 4 -6.27 -0.22 9.04
N GLY A 5 -7.35 0.52 8.83
CA GLY A 5 -8.50 0.10 8.03
C GLY A 5 -8.81 1.10 6.94
N LEU A 6 -9.27 0.59 5.80
CA LEU A 6 -9.60 1.36 4.61
C LEU A 6 -11.09 1.20 4.28
N VAL A 7 -11.76 2.29 3.92
CA VAL A 7 -13.14 2.28 3.42
C VAL A 7 -13.21 2.99 2.08
N ARG A 8 -13.85 2.33 1.13
CA ARG A 8 -14.26 2.94 -0.12
C ARG A 8 -15.73 3.30 -0.07
N TRP A 9 -16.05 4.57 -0.30
CA TRP A 9 -17.41 5.05 -0.49
C TRP A 9 -17.65 5.40 -1.97
N THR A 10 -18.22 4.47 -2.72
CA THR A 10 -18.26 4.54 -4.19
C THR A 10 -19.25 5.59 -4.74
N ASN A 11 -20.37 5.79 -4.05
CA ASN A 11 -21.40 6.77 -4.39
C ASN A 11 -21.38 8.01 -3.50
N ALA A 12 -20.21 8.39 -2.98
CA ALA A 12 -20.09 9.58 -2.15
C ALA A 12 -20.52 10.84 -2.93
N PRO A 13 -21.28 11.76 -2.31
CA PRO A 13 -21.63 13.03 -2.94
C PRO A 13 -20.37 13.89 -3.13
N THR A 14 -20.43 14.89 -4.01
CA THR A 14 -19.32 15.84 -4.22
C THR A 14 -18.98 16.64 -2.95
N THR A 15 -19.94 16.78 -2.04
CA THR A 15 -19.78 17.38 -0.71
C THR A 15 -19.34 16.40 0.37
N GLY A 16 -19.06 15.13 0.03
CA GLY A 16 -18.78 14.07 1.01
C GLY A 16 -17.60 14.39 1.92
N LEU A 17 -16.53 14.98 1.38
CA LEU A 17 -15.36 15.41 2.16
C LEU A 17 -15.70 16.48 3.19
N GLU A 18 -16.59 17.41 2.84
CA GLU A 18 -17.06 18.45 3.75
C GLU A 18 -17.89 17.85 4.89
N LEU A 19 -18.77 16.89 4.56
CA LEU A 19 -19.58 16.21 5.57
C LEU A 19 -18.72 15.40 6.56
N ILE A 20 -17.68 14.71 6.06
CA ILE A 20 -16.73 13.98 6.90
C ILE A 20 -15.93 14.95 7.76
N ARG A 21 -15.45 16.06 7.19
CA ARG A 21 -14.73 17.11 7.92
C ARG A 21 -15.56 17.63 9.10
N GLU A 22 -16.80 18.03 8.85
CA GLU A 22 -17.68 18.55 9.90
C GLU A 22 -18.01 17.48 10.95
N ASN A 23 -18.23 16.23 10.53
CA ASN A 23 -18.47 15.13 11.46
C ASN A 23 -17.26 14.85 12.37
N ILE A 24 -16.07 14.73 11.80
CA ILE A 24 -14.82 14.52 12.55
C ILE A 24 -14.59 15.68 13.51
N ARG A 25 -14.76 16.92 13.06
CA ARG A 25 -14.55 18.11 13.89
C ARG A 25 -15.55 18.21 15.04
N ARG A 26 -16.84 18.02 14.77
CA ARG A 26 -17.92 18.28 15.75
C ARG A 26 -18.17 17.11 16.69
N ASN A 27 -18.12 15.88 16.17
CA ASN A 27 -18.53 14.69 16.92
C ASN A 27 -17.35 13.87 17.42
N LEU A 28 -16.21 13.90 16.73
CA LEU A 28 -15.02 13.14 17.11
C LEU A 28 -13.90 14.02 17.69
N ASN A 29 -14.11 15.34 17.81
CA ASN A 29 -13.11 16.30 18.27
C ASN A 29 -11.78 16.18 17.52
N GLY A 30 -11.83 15.88 16.22
CA GLY A 30 -10.65 15.73 15.39
C GLY A 30 -10.04 17.08 15.00
N ASN A 31 -8.71 17.15 15.09
CA ASN A 31 -7.92 18.31 14.70
C ASN A 31 -7.35 18.11 13.30
N PHE A 32 -7.47 19.12 12.44
CA PHE A 32 -6.84 19.09 11.12
C PHE A 32 -5.32 19.07 11.26
N VAL A 33 -4.66 18.18 10.52
CA VAL A 33 -3.21 18.03 10.49
C VAL A 33 -2.65 18.58 9.19
N GLU A 34 -3.02 17.98 8.07
CA GLU A 34 -2.46 18.31 6.76
C GLU A 34 -3.36 17.86 5.60
N ARG A 35 -2.94 18.17 4.37
CA ARG A 35 -3.58 17.67 3.15
C ARG A 35 -3.12 16.26 2.86
N TRP A 36 -4.05 15.39 2.47
CA TRP A 36 -3.74 14.04 2.00
C TRP A 36 -3.80 14.02 0.48
N GLN A 37 -2.64 13.85 -0.17
CA GLN A 37 -2.56 13.83 -1.62
C GLN A 37 -1.85 12.56 -2.09
N LEU A 38 -2.53 11.80 -2.95
CA LEU A 38 -2.01 10.56 -3.50
C LEU A 38 -2.21 10.51 -5.01
N SER A 39 -1.29 9.85 -5.72
CA SER A 39 -1.52 9.49 -7.11
C SER A 39 -1.21 8.04 -7.38
N VAL A 40 -2.16 7.32 -7.98
CA VAL A 40 -2.02 5.94 -8.41
C VAL A 40 -1.89 5.88 -9.93
N ARG A 41 -0.89 5.15 -10.40
CA ARG A 41 -0.66 4.80 -11.80
C ARG A 41 -0.67 3.29 -11.97
N SER A 42 -1.15 2.83 -13.12
CA SER A 42 -1.13 1.42 -13.49
C SER A 42 -0.39 1.21 -14.80
N TYR A 43 0.47 0.19 -14.82
CA TYR A 43 1.27 -0.24 -15.94
C TYR A 43 0.98 -1.72 -16.24
N ARG A 44 1.13 -2.08 -17.50
CA ARG A 44 1.07 -3.45 -17.99
C ARG A 44 2.31 -3.75 -18.82
N SER A 45 2.82 -4.97 -18.71
CA SER A 45 3.94 -5.39 -19.54
C SER A 45 3.48 -5.60 -20.99
N THR A 46 4.31 -5.23 -21.95
CA THR A 46 4.06 -5.31 -23.39
C THR A 46 4.94 -6.35 -24.06
N LEU A 47 5.36 -7.36 -23.31
CA LEU A 47 6.16 -8.47 -23.82
C LEU A 47 5.45 -9.31 -24.91
N GLY A 48 4.20 -9.00 -25.24
CA GLY A 48 3.50 -9.45 -26.46
C GLY A 48 2.71 -10.75 -26.25
N ALA A 49 2.01 -11.19 -27.31
CA ALA A 49 1.10 -12.36 -27.31
C ALA A 49 1.72 -13.71 -26.90
N LEU A 50 3.03 -13.74 -26.64
CA LEU A 50 3.80 -14.91 -26.25
C LEU A 50 3.90 -15.10 -24.73
N ALA A 51 3.52 -14.09 -23.94
CA ALA A 51 3.52 -14.18 -22.48
C ALA A 51 2.30 -13.43 -21.87
N PRO A 52 1.57 -14.05 -20.93
CA PRO A 52 0.62 -13.40 -20.02
C PRO A 52 1.13 -12.08 -19.48
N GLU A 53 0.23 -11.11 -19.43
CA GLU A 53 0.53 -9.74 -19.05
C GLU A 53 0.87 -9.66 -17.56
N ARG A 54 2.07 -9.16 -17.24
CA ARG A 54 2.42 -8.71 -15.88
C ARG A 54 1.77 -7.37 -15.60
N SER A 55 1.31 -7.15 -14.37
CA SER A 55 0.75 -5.87 -13.94
C SER A 55 1.66 -5.19 -12.92
N MET A 56 1.68 -3.87 -12.96
CA MET A 56 2.39 -3.04 -11.99
C MET A 56 1.51 -1.85 -11.63
N CYS A 57 1.42 -1.53 -10.35
CA CYS A 57 0.74 -0.36 -9.84
C CYS A 57 1.71 0.45 -8.99
N ALA A 58 1.75 1.77 -9.19
CA ALA A 58 2.57 2.67 -8.41
C ALA A 58 1.68 3.69 -7.68
N LEU A 59 1.91 3.89 -6.39
CA LEU A 59 1.29 4.91 -5.56
C LEU A 59 2.35 5.93 -5.14
N THR A 60 2.18 7.18 -5.51
CA THR A 60 2.98 8.29 -5.00
C THR A 60 2.28 8.91 -3.80
N MET A 61 3.03 9.07 -2.70
CA MET A 61 2.60 9.66 -1.45
C MET A 61 3.76 10.49 -0.89
N GLY A 62 3.63 11.82 -0.94
CA GLY A 62 4.73 12.73 -0.62
C GLY A 62 5.96 12.48 -1.52
N GLU A 63 7.11 12.27 -0.89
CA GLU A 63 8.41 12.02 -1.53
C GLU A 63 8.67 10.54 -1.89
N ASN A 64 7.71 9.66 -1.58
CA ASN A 64 7.85 8.22 -1.75
C ASN A 64 6.92 7.70 -2.86
N VAL A 65 7.40 6.70 -3.58
CA VAL A 65 6.65 5.95 -4.58
C VAL A 65 6.67 4.48 -4.21
N PHE A 66 5.50 3.93 -3.91
CA PHE A 66 5.32 2.53 -3.57
C PHE A 66 4.84 1.76 -4.79
N VAL A 67 5.55 0.71 -5.17
CA VAL A 67 5.30 -0.05 -6.39
C VAL A 67 4.94 -1.48 -6.03
N SER A 68 3.78 -1.92 -6.49
CA SER A 68 3.33 -3.31 -6.42
C SER A 68 3.39 -3.93 -7.81
N ILE A 69 4.14 -5.03 -7.94
CA ILE A 69 4.29 -5.80 -9.18
C ILE A 69 3.66 -7.18 -8.95
N GLU A 70 2.79 -7.60 -9.88
CA GLU A 70 2.26 -8.95 -9.95
C GLU A 70 2.81 -9.67 -11.18
N ASP A 71 3.59 -10.72 -10.95
CA ASP A 71 4.06 -11.65 -11.98
C ASP A 71 3.38 -13.02 -11.82
N PRO A 72 2.37 -13.35 -12.64
CA PRO A 72 1.63 -14.61 -12.50
C PRO A 72 2.51 -15.86 -12.70
N PHE A 73 3.70 -15.71 -13.28
CA PHE A 73 4.65 -16.81 -13.54
C PHE A 73 5.60 -17.11 -12.40
N ALA A 74 5.79 -16.16 -11.49
CA ALA A 74 6.59 -16.43 -10.32
C ALA A 74 5.76 -17.27 -9.32
N PRO A 75 6.40 -18.18 -8.57
CA PRO A 75 5.73 -18.90 -7.50
C PRO A 75 5.26 -17.88 -6.44
N SER A 76 4.14 -18.17 -5.79
CA SER A 76 3.86 -17.47 -4.53
C SER A 76 4.83 -17.97 -3.45
N ARG A 77 5.10 -17.16 -2.42
CA ARG A 77 5.98 -17.59 -1.33
C ARG A 77 5.45 -18.80 -0.61
N ARG A 78 4.15 -18.82 -0.34
CA ARG A 78 3.48 -19.96 0.26
C ARG A 78 3.62 -21.23 -0.58
N GLU A 79 3.52 -21.12 -1.91
CA GLU A 79 3.76 -22.25 -2.82
C GLU A 79 5.21 -22.74 -2.72
N TYR A 80 6.18 -21.83 -2.74
CA TYR A 80 7.60 -22.18 -2.64
C TYR A 80 7.97 -22.78 -1.27
N ALA A 81 7.47 -22.22 -0.17
CA ALA A 81 7.70 -22.71 1.18
C ALA A 81 7.06 -24.09 1.42
N ALA A 82 5.87 -24.33 0.85
CA ALA A 82 5.18 -25.62 0.99
C ALA A 82 5.84 -26.74 0.17
N ASN A 83 6.44 -26.42 -0.98
CA ASN A 83 7.08 -27.42 -1.84
C ASN A 83 8.27 -26.83 -2.62
N PRO A 84 9.43 -26.63 -1.97
CA PRO A 84 10.62 -26.10 -2.64
C PRO A 84 11.14 -27.06 -3.72
N GLU A 85 11.07 -28.38 -3.48
CA GLU A 85 11.49 -29.40 -4.45
C GLU A 85 10.64 -29.37 -5.73
N GLY A 86 9.34 -29.08 -5.62
CA GLY A 86 8.45 -28.91 -6.77
C GLY A 86 8.85 -27.75 -7.69
N TYR A 87 9.48 -26.69 -7.15
CA TYR A 87 9.99 -25.58 -7.96
C TYR A 87 11.24 -25.97 -8.78
N PHE A 88 12.05 -26.89 -8.25
CA PHE A 88 13.29 -27.34 -8.89
C PHE A 88 13.09 -28.46 -9.91
N GLN A 89 11.88 -29.04 -10.02
CA GLN A 89 11.59 -30.07 -11.01
C GLN A 89 11.82 -29.53 -12.44
N GLY A 90 12.81 -30.11 -13.13
CA GLY A 90 13.19 -29.70 -14.49
C GLY A 90 14.24 -28.59 -14.57
N ARG A 91 14.81 -28.14 -13.44
CA ARG A 91 15.90 -27.15 -13.39
C ARG A 91 17.20 -27.79 -12.95
N ALA A 92 18.29 -27.45 -13.64
CA ALA A 92 19.63 -27.92 -13.29
C ALA A 92 20.19 -27.24 -12.03
N ASN A 93 19.75 -26.02 -11.72
CA ASN A 93 20.20 -25.26 -10.55
C ASN A 93 19.13 -25.22 -9.46
N ARG A 94 19.57 -25.40 -8.21
CA ARG A 94 18.74 -25.34 -7.00
C ARG A 94 18.72 -23.95 -6.36
N ASP A 95 18.81 -22.91 -7.18
CA ASP A 95 18.79 -21.53 -6.70
C ASP A 95 17.36 -21.07 -6.42
N PRO A 96 17.12 -20.33 -5.32
CA PRO A 96 15.80 -19.79 -5.02
C PRO A 96 15.25 -18.96 -6.19
N PRO A 97 13.91 -18.83 -6.31
CA PRO A 97 13.31 -18.01 -7.35
C PRO A 97 13.88 -16.59 -7.33
N PRO A 98 14.19 -15.99 -8.49
CA PRO A 98 14.77 -14.65 -8.56
C PRO A 98 13.80 -13.58 -8.03
N HIS A 99 12.50 -13.86 -8.06
CA HIS A 99 11.43 -13.06 -7.47
C HIS A 99 10.18 -13.91 -7.24
N TYR A 100 9.26 -13.39 -6.45
CA TYR A 100 7.97 -14.02 -6.16
C TYR A 100 6.83 -13.33 -6.90
N ARG A 101 5.66 -14.00 -6.93
CA ARG A 101 4.44 -13.53 -7.61
C ARG A 101 4.10 -12.08 -7.29
N HIS A 102 4.23 -11.69 -6.02
CA HIS A 102 4.00 -10.32 -5.57
C HIS A 102 5.32 -9.73 -5.10
N THR A 103 5.66 -8.57 -5.65
CA THR A 103 6.85 -7.80 -5.25
C THR A 103 6.40 -6.38 -4.90
N PHE A 104 6.78 -5.91 -3.72
CA PHE A 104 6.47 -4.57 -3.23
C PHE A 104 7.76 -3.79 -2.99
N LEU A 105 7.89 -2.63 -3.64
CA LEU A 105 9.11 -1.82 -3.65
C LEU A 105 8.80 -0.40 -3.21
N THR A 106 9.76 0.24 -2.54
CA THR A 106 9.70 1.67 -2.23
C THR A 106 10.79 2.38 -3.04
N LEU A 107 10.42 3.46 -3.73
CA LEU A 107 11.32 4.27 -4.54
C LEU A 107 11.20 5.73 -4.11
N SER A 108 12.30 6.48 -4.22
CA SER A 108 12.35 7.93 -4.01
C SER A 108 13.42 8.51 -4.95
N PRO A 109 13.25 9.73 -5.51
CA PRO A 109 12.11 10.66 -5.36
C PRO A 109 10.91 10.33 -6.30
N PRO A 110 9.80 11.09 -6.23
CA PRO A 110 8.71 10.97 -7.19
C PRO A 110 9.21 11.12 -8.64
N GLY A 111 8.80 10.22 -9.52
CA GLY A 111 9.28 10.15 -10.91
C GLY A 111 10.47 9.21 -11.15
N ALA A 112 11.11 8.69 -10.09
CA ALA A 112 12.22 7.75 -10.22
C ALA A 112 11.83 6.47 -10.98
N LEU A 113 10.60 5.98 -10.80
CA LEU A 113 10.09 4.82 -11.51
C LEU A 113 10.08 5.06 -13.03
N GLU A 114 9.54 6.20 -13.48
CA GLU A 114 9.48 6.53 -14.91
C GLU A 114 10.87 6.68 -15.53
N LEU A 115 11.80 7.29 -14.79
CA LEU A 115 13.20 7.39 -15.21
C LEU A 115 13.84 6.01 -15.36
N LEU A 116 13.64 5.13 -14.38
CA LEU A 116 14.15 3.76 -14.40
C LEU A 116 13.55 2.96 -15.56
N LEU A 117 12.24 3.02 -15.75
CA LEU A 117 11.55 2.36 -16.86
C LEU A 117 12.05 2.86 -18.22
N GLY A 118 12.31 4.17 -18.34
CA GLY A 118 12.90 4.78 -19.53
C GLY A 118 14.33 4.31 -19.81
N GLN A 119 15.18 4.30 -18.78
CA GLN A 119 16.58 3.87 -18.87
C GLN A 119 16.71 2.40 -19.26
N LEU A 120 15.92 1.53 -18.62
CA LEU A 120 15.90 0.10 -18.93
C LEU A 120 15.26 -0.21 -20.29
N ARG A 121 14.71 0.80 -20.97
CA ARG A 121 13.84 0.64 -22.15
C ARG A 121 12.78 -0.43 -21.89
N ALA A 122 12.30 -0.46 -20.66
CA ALA A 122 11.47 -1.54 -20.17
C ALA A 122 10.12 -1.48 -20.88
N ARG A 123 9.62 -2.65 -21.28
CA ARG A 123 8.36 -2.80 -22.01
C ARG A 123 7.16 -2.72 -21.08
N TRP A 124 7.01 -1.59 -20.39
CA TRP A 124 5.85 -1.28 -19.56
C TRP A 124 5.07 -0.14 -20.21
N MET A 125 3.80 -0.41 -20.52
CA MET A 125 2.87 0.62 -20.99
C MET A 125 1.90 0.95 -19.88
N THR A 126 1.68 2.24 -19.66
CA THR A 126 0.60 2.69 -18.78
C THR A 126 -0.74 2.23 -19.34
N THR A 127 -1.57 1.59 -18.52
CA THR A 127 -2.86 1.06 -18.96
C THR A 127 -3.77 2.23 -19.32
N LYS A 128 -4.08 2.39 -20.61
CA LYS A 128 -5.16 3.27 -21.08
C LYS A 128 -6.43 2.41 -21.14
N GLN A 129 -7.43 2.66 -20.29
CA GLN A 129 -8.79 2.21 -20.55
C GLN A 129 -9.21 2.70 -21.94
N ALA A 130 -9.61 1.74 -22.78
CA ALA A 130 -10.10 2.00 -24.11
C ALA A 130 -11.44 2.74 -24.02
N VAL A 131 -11.40 4.06 -24.09
CA VAL A 131 -12.54 4.86 -24.51
C VAL A 131 -12.24 5.33 -25.92
N ALA A 132 -13.03 4.80 -26.86
CA ALA A 132 -13.28 5.19 -28.25
C ALA A 132 -12.15 5.83 -29.07
N GLN A 133 -11.98 5.27 -30.27
CA GLN A 133 -11.12 5.69 -31.38
C GLN A 133 -10.99 7.21 -31.57
N GLY A 134 -9.76 7.65 -31.83
CA GLY A 134 -9.50 8.88 -32.56
C GLY A 134 -8.78 9.97 -31.80
N GLN A 135 -7.50 9.73 -31.47
CA GLN A 135 -6.36 10.68 -31.52
C GLN A 135 -5.32 10.25 -30.47
N ALA A 136 -4.14 9.89 -30.98
CA ALA A 136 -3.01 9.47 -30.18
C ALA A 136 -2.42 10.65 -29.40
N ALA A 137 -2.99 10.97 -28.24
CA ALA A 137 -2.28 11.72 -27.22
C ALA A 137 -1.17 10.83 -26.63
N ARG A 138 0.02 10.92 -27.23
CA ARG A 138 1.31 10.50 -26.65
C ARG A 138 1.78 11.55 -25.64
N GLY A 139 0.91 11.91 -24.70
CA GLY A 139 1.28 12.75 -23.56
C GLY A 139 1.67 11.90 -22.36
N PRO A 140 2.52 12.40 -21.45
CA PRO A 140 2.91 11.71 -20.20
C PRO A 140 1.75 11.53 -19.20
N ASN A 141 0.56 12.04 -19.51
CA ASN A 141 -0.65 11.90 -18.70
C ASN A 141 -1.29 10.52 -18.94
N ALA A 142 -0.59 9.50 -18.44
CA ALA A 142 -1.15 8.19 -18.17
C ALA A 142 -2.39 8.32 -17.28
N GLN A 143 -3.28 7.32 -17.34
CA GLN A 143 -4.46 7.30 -16.49
C GLN A 143 -4.05 7.37 -15.03
N GLN A 144 -4.39 8.48 -14.40
CA GLN A 144 -3.96 8.81 -13.06
C GLN A 144 -5.22 8.88 -12.20
N LEU A 145 -5.29 7.97 -11.24
CA LEU A 145 -6.22 8.09 -10.14
C LEU A 145 -5.55 9.00 -9.11
N VAL A 146 -6.19 10.10 -8.76
CA VAL A 146 -5.74 11.05 -7.75
C VAL A 146 -6.67 10.96 -6.56
N VAL A 147 -6.11 10.96 -5.36
CA VAL A 147 -6.85 11.16 -4.12
C VAL A 147 -6.46 12.53 -3.59
N ASP A 148 -7.43 13.44 -3.47
CA ASP A 148 -7.24 14.75 -2.84
C ASP A 148 -8.13 14.84 -1.61
N GLY A 149 -7.50 15.04 -0.45
CA GLY A 149 -8.11 14.83 0.84
C GLY A 149 -7.44 15.59 1.96
N LEU A 150 -7.82 15.22 3.18
CA LEU A 150 -7.40 15.84 4.42
C LEU A 150 -7.07 14.76 5.45
N VAL A 151 -6.14 15.08 6.35
CA VAL A 151 -5.74 14.26 7.49
C VAL A 151 -6.19 14.95 8.78
N TRP A 152 -6.75 14.16 9.68
CA TRP A 152 -7.13 14.59 11.03
C TRP A 152 -6.51 13.67 12.09
N ALA A 153 -6.14 14.25 13.21
CA ALA A 153 -5.79 13.52 14.42
C ALA A 153 -6.96 13.59 15.41
N ILE A 154 -7.37 12.46 15.98
CA ILE A 154 -8.41 12.37 17.00
C ILE A 154 -7.76 11.90 18.30
N GLY A 155 -7.74 12.77 19.31
CA GLY A 155 -6.99 12.52 20.54
C GLY A 155 -5.50 12.31 20.26
N THR A 156 -4.89 11.36 20.96
CA THR A 156 -3.48 10.97 20.81
C THR A 156 -3.27 9.71 19.99
N ASP A 157 -4.33 8.96 19.71
CA ASP A 157 -4.23 7.55 19.31
C ASP A 157 -4.76 7.29 17.89
N TRP A 158 -5.44 8.26 17.27
CA TRP A 158 -6.11 8.05 15.99
C TRP A 158 -5.67 9.06 14.95
N ILE A 159 -5.44 8.54 13.74
CA ILE A 159 -5.26 9.33 12.54
C ILE A 159 -6.29 8.89 11.50
N VAL A 160 -7.08 9.84 11.02
CA VAL A 160 -8.13 9.61 10.01
C VAL A 160 -7.79 10.42 8.77
N ARG A 161 -7.80 9.77 7.62
CA ARG A 161 -7.59 10.40 6.31
C ARG A 161 -8.84 10.19 5.48
N ALA A 162 -9.31 11.23 4.80
CA ALA A 162 -10.40 11.09 3.84
C ALA A 162 -10.11 11.94 2.61
N GLY A 163 -10.40 11.40 1.44
CA GLY A 163 -10.15 12.09 0.18
C GLY A 163 -11.10 11.70 -0.93
N ASN A 164 -11.33 12.65 -1.82
CA ASN A 164 -12.07 12.43 -3.06
C ASN A 164 -11.19 11.69 -4.04
N VAL A 165 -11.71 10.59 -4.58
CA VAL A 165 -11.05 9.81 -5.61
C VAL A 165 -11.47 10.35 -6.97
N VAL A 166 -10.51 10.84 -7.74
CA VAL A 166 -10.71 11.42 -9.07
C VAL A 166 -9.92 10.58 -10.07
N LEU A 167 -10.61 10.02 -11.07
CA LEU A 167 -9.98 9.29 -12.16
C LEU A 167 -10.09 10.11 -13.43
N ASN A 168 -8.96 10.57 -13.97
CA ASN A 168 -8.92 11.39 -15.19
C ASN A 168 -9.84 12.62 -15.12
N GLY A 169 -9.87 13.30 -13.98
CA GLY A 169 -10.74 14.47 -13.73
C GLY A 169 -12.19 14.14 -13.37
N VAL A 170 -12.62 12.87 -13.48
CA VAL A 170 -13.99 12.45 -13.14
C VAL A 170 -14.03 11.94 -11.69
N PRO A 171 -14.89 12.50 -10.81
CA PRO A 171 -15.08 11.97 -9.46
C PRO A 171 -15.59 10.52 -9.48
N ARG A 172 -14.98 9.66 -8.69
CA ARG A 172 -15.33 8.23 -8.53
C ARG A 172 -15.77 7.88 -7.11
N GLY A 173 -16.10 8.86 -6.28
CA GLY A 173 -16.46 8.68 -4.88
C GLY A 173 -15.31 9.04 -3.94
N MET A 174 -15.28 8.47 -2.73
CA MET A 174 -14.29 8.78 -1.70
C MET A 174 -13.54 7.58 -1.14
N LEU A 175 -12.33 7.84 -0.62
CA LEU A 175 -11.52 6.90 0.12
C LEU A 175 -11.35 7.44 1.54
N LEU A 176 -11.51 6.58 2.53
CA LEU A 176 -11.28 6.89 3.93
C LEU A 176 -10.30 5.86 4.49
N GLU A 177 -9.36 6.31 5.29
CA GLU A 177 -8.43 5.47 6.02
C GLU A 177 -8.47 5.88 7.49
N ALA A 178 -8.58 4.91 8.38
CA ALA A 178 -8.44 5.13 9.81
C ALA A 178 -7.29 4.28 10.31
N GLU A 179 -6.44 4.92 11.10
CA GLU A 179 -5.27 4.30 11.68
C GLU A 179 -5.30 4.51 13.19
N TYR A 180 -5.21 3.41 13.91
CA TYR A 180 -4.99 3.38 15.33
C TYR A 180 -3.49 3.25 15.59
N LEU A 181 -2.91 4.22 16.28
CA LEU A 181 -1.50 4.25 16.62
C LEU A 181 -1.15 3.11 17.59
N PRO A 182 0.09 2.59 17.55
CA PRO A 182 0.48 1.40 18.29
C PRO A 182 0.23 1.53 19.80
N VAL A 183 -0.62 0.66 20.33
CA VAL A 183 -0.69 0.37 21.78
C VAL A 183 -0.05 -1.00 22.01
N PRO A 184 0.96 -1.12 22.91
CA PRO A 184 1.76 -2.34 23.08
C PRO A 184 1.00 -3.63 23.42
N THR A 185 -0.26 -3.54 23.88
CA THR A 185 -0.98 -4.68 24.48
C THR A 185 -2.34 -4.97 23.86
N MET A 186 -2.66 -4.40 22.70
CA MET A 186 -4.00 -4.55 22.14
C MET A 186 -4.16 -5.84 21.31
N ASP A 187 -5.18 -6.62 21.65
CA ASP A 187 -5.64 -7.76 20.83
C ASP A 187 -6.11 -7.28 19.44
N LEU A 188 -5.53 -7.86 18.39
CA LEU A 188 -5.81 -7.59 16.99
C LEU A 188 -7.30 -7.68 16.63
N THR A 189 -8.02 -8.66 17.18
CA THR A 189 -9.45 -8.84 16.86
C THR A 189 -10.27 -7.68 17.41
N LYS A 190 -9.94 -7.22 18.62
CA LYS A 190 -10.59 -6.05 19.24
C LYS A 190 -10.28 -4.78 18.47
N ALA A 191 -9.05 -4.63 18.01
CA ALA A 191 -8.63 -3.46 17.25
C ALA A 191 -9.29 -3.39 15.87
N GLN A 192 -9.49 -4.51 15.17
CA GLN A 192 -10.27 -4.53 13.94
C GLN A 192 -11.71 -4.07 14.16
N ASN A 193 -12.35 -4.51 15.25
CA ASN A 193 -13.69 -4.06 15.61
C ASN A 193 -13.74 -2.56 15.95
N LEU A 194 -12.72 -2.04 16.65
CA LEU A 194 -12.61 -0.60 16.91
C LEU A 194 -12.47 0.21 15.63
N ILE A 195 -11.63 -0.24 14.69
CA ILE A 195 -11.43 0.43 13.41
C ILE A 195 -12.71 0.43 12.59
N SER A 196 -13.38 -0.72 12.50
CA SER A 196 -14.68 -0.82 11.80
C SER A 196 -15.72 0.12 12.42
N SER A 197 -15.79 0.15 13.76
CA SER A 197 -16.66 1.04 14.52
C SER A 197 -16.34 2.50 14.24
N LEU A 198 -15.08 2.93 14.35
CA LEU A 198 -14.68 4.31 14.07
C LEU A 198 -15.00 4.71 12.63
N LEU A 199 -14.67 3.87 11.66
CA LEU A 199 -14.93 4.15 10.24
C LEU A 199 -16.43 4.30 9.97
N SER A 200 -17.27 3.46 10.59
CA SER A 200 -18.72 3.59 10.47
C SER A 200 -19.28 4.87 11.09
N ILE A 201 -18.67 5.35 12.19
CA ILE A 201 -19.06 6.60 12.84
C ILE A 201 -18.54 7.81 12.06
N ALA A 202 -17.34 7.71 11.46
CA ALA A 202 -16.71 8.77 10.70
C ALA A 202 -17.46 9.08 9.40
N VAL A 203 -18.06 8.06 8.76
CA VAL A 203 -18.94 8.26 7.62
C VAL A 203 -20.29 8.82 8.11
N PRO A 204 -20.70 10.02 7.66
CA PRO A 204 -21.99 10.58 8.04
C PRO A 204 -23.13 9.67 7.59
N ASN A 205 -24.24 9.66 8.33
CA ASN A 205 -25.40 8.83 8.03
C ASN A 205 -26.10 9.30 6.74
N VAL A 206 -25.57 8.86 5.59
CA VAL A 206 -26.11 9.14 4.26
C VAL A 206 -26.90 7.94 3.79
N ARG A 207 -28.14 8.19 3.35
CA ARG A 207 -29.01 7.16 2.80
C ARG A 207 -28.34 6.52 1.58
N ASP A 208 -28.44 5.19 1.49
CA ASP A 208 -27.88 4.38 0.39
C ASP A 208 -26.36 4.45 0.23
N ALA A 209 -25.60 4.81 1.28
CA ALA A 209 -24.14 4.80 1.23
C ALA A 209 -23.59 3.39 0.93
N ARG A 210 -22.86 3.26 -0.18
CA ARG A 210 -22.21 2.00 -0.58
C ARG A 210 -20.78 1.99 -0.10
N LEU A 211 -20.59 1.41 1.09
CA LEU A 211 -19.30 1.29 1.75
C LEU A 211 -18.69 -0.09 1.52
N THR A 212 -17.41 -0.13 1.18
CA THR A 212 -16.61 -1.36 1.16
C THR A 212 -15.45 -1.18 2.11
N VAL A 213 -15.43 -1.96 3.19
CA VAL A 213 -14.37 -1.93 4.20
C VAL A 213 -13.33 -3.00 3.85
N VAL A 214 -12.06 -2.62 3.90
CA VAL A 214 -10.92 -3.52 3.71
C VAL A 214 -9.93 -3.33 4.84
N THR A 215 -9.56 -4.45 5.45
CA THR A 215 -8.48 -4.56 6.42
C THR A 215 -7.46 -5.57 5.89
N ILE A 216 -6.21 -5.44 6.33
CA ILE A 216 -5.15 -6.40 6.00
C ILE A 216 -4.72 -7.10 7.30
N SER A 217 -4.68 -8.43 7.25
CA SER A 217 -4.10 -9.24 8.33
C SER A 217 -2.58 -9.05 8.37
N ASP A 218 -1.99 -9.17 9.55
CA ASP A 218 -0.53 -9.05 9.69
C ASP A 218 0.21 -10.14 8.92
N GLU A 219 -0.37 -11.33 8.72
CA GLU A 219 0.18 -12.38 7.87
C GLU A 219 0.39 -11.90 6.42
N HIS A 220 -0.63 -11.26 5.83
CA HIS A 220 -0.53 -10.72 4.47
C HIS A 220 0.44 -9.52 4.38
N TRP A 221 0.69 -8.84 5.50
CA TRP A 221 1.66 -7.75 5.58
C TRP A 221 3.09 -8.26 5.74
N ALA A 222 3.32 -9.29 6.56
CA ALA A 222 4.60 -9.97 6.67
C ALA A 222 5.05 -10.55 5.32
N ASP A 223 4.11 -11.12 4.57
CA ASP A 223 4.32 -11.53 3.17
C ASP A 223 4.67 -10.36 2.24
N ALA A 224 4.31 -9.11 2.55
CA ALA A 224 4.75 -7.95 1.77
C ALA A 224 6.14 -7.43 2.20
N LEU A 225 6.55 -7.68 3.44
CA LEU A 225 7.75 -7.11 4.06
C LEU A 225 9.04 -7.87 3.76
N TRP A 226 9.03 -9.19 3.63
CA TRP A 226 10.24 -10.05 3.46
C TRP A 226 11.29 -9.63 2.41
N ASN A 227 10.96 -8.74 1.46
CA ASN A 227 11.96 -8.21 0.52
C ASN A 227 12.86 -7.12 1.14
N SER A 228 12.57 -6.60 2.34
CA SER A 228 13.35 -5.52 2.98
C SER A 228 14.43 -5.99 3.95
N ASP A 229 14.40 -7.25 4.38
CA ASP A 229 15.30 -7.71 5.46
C ASP A 229 16.78 -7.76 5.03
N ALA A 230 17.07 -7.62 3.73
CA ALA A 230 18.44 -7.62 3.20
C ALA A 230 18.99 -6.23 2.79
N GLU A 231 18.14 -5.21 2.57
CA GLU A 231 18.60 -3.94 1.95
C GLU A 231 18.27 -2.66 2.74
N ASP A 232 17.30 -2.68 3.67
CA ASP A 232 16.80 -1.46 4.33
C ASP A 232 17.20 -1.33 5.82
N THR A 233 18.10 -2.16 6.36
CA THR A 233 18.71 -1.83 7.65
C THR A 233 19.63 -0.62 7.44
N PRO A 234 19.30 0.60 7.94
CA PRO A 234 20.30 1.64 7.99
C PRO A 234 21.44 1.07 8.84
N SER A 235 22.65 1.06 8.28
CA SER A 235 23.85 0.70 9.02
C SER A 235 23.80 1.46 10.35
N VAL A 236 23.56 0.75 11.45
CA VAL A 236 23.66 1.30 12.79
C VAL A 236 25.03 1.96 12.82
N GLN A 237 25.05 3.29 12.95
CA GLN A 237 26.30 4.03 13.04
C GLN A 237 27.07 3.43 14.20
N LYS A 238 28.11 2.68 13.86
CA LYS A 238 29.04 2.09 14.81
C LYS A 238 29.49 3.23 15.72
N PRO A 239 29.17 3.22 17.03
CA PRO A 239 29.63 4.27 17.92
C PRO A 239 31.15 4.36 17.82
N ALA A 240 31.67 5.58 17.77
CA ALA A 240 33.09 5.85 17.67
C ALA A 240 33.87 5.05 18.74
N PRO A 241 35.03 4.47 18.40
CA PRO A 241 35.79 3.65 19.34
C PRO A 241 36.36 4.56 20.44
N GLY A 242 35.85 4.45 21.66
CA GLY A 242 36.35 5.27 22.76
C GLY A 242 35.65 5.16 24.11
N VAL A 243 34.91 4.08 24.40
CA VAL A 243 34.41 3.83 25.76
C VAL A 243 34.76 2.39 26.15
N GLU A 244 35.42 2.28 27.29
CA GLU A 244 36.07 1.11 27.84
C GLU A 244 35.12 -0.06 28.13
N GLU A 245 35.69 -1.25 28.04
CA GLU A 245 35.11 -2.58 28.21
C GLU A 245 34.36 -2.74 29.54
N THR A 246 33.06 -2.97 29.46
CA THR A 246 32.39 -3.90 30.37
C THR A 246 31.94 -5.09 29.55
N ASP A 247 32.47 -6.26 29.89
CA ASP A 247 32.11 -7.58 29.36
C ASP A 247 30.61 -7.83 29.57
N GLU A 248 29.80 -7.43 28.60
CA GLU A 248 28.42 -7.88 28.46
C GLU A 248 28.40 -9.01 27.43
N TYR A 249 28.32 -10.22 27.94
CA TYR A 249 28.15 -11.47 27.20
C TYR A 249 26.84 -11.38 26.40
N CYS A 250 26.89 -10.87 25.16
CA CYS A 250 25.79 -11.05 24.20
C CYS A 250 25.75 -12.53 23.80
N ALA A 251 25.06 -13.34 24.60
CA ALA A 251 24.59 -14.63 24.16
C ALA A 251 23.64 -14.39 22.99
N LEU A 252 24.07 -14.78 21.78
CA LEU A 252 23.19 -14.98 20.63
C LEU A 252 22.13 -15.99 21.05
N ARG A 253 20.96 -15.48 21.44
CA ARG A 253 19.78 -16.27 21.74
C ARG A 253 18.96 -16.26 20.45
N ASP A 254 18.83 -17.43 19.83
CA ASP A 254 18.14 -17.66 18.55
C ASP A 254 16.60 -17.39 18.59
N ASP A 255 16.09 -16.61 19.54
CA ASP A 255 14.64 -16.40 19.76
C ASP A 255 14.26 -14.95 20.09
N ASP A 256 15.09 -13.97 19.74
CA ASP A 256 14.68 -12.57 19.85
C ASP A 256 14.06 -12.12 18.52
N GLU A 257 12.74 -12.34 18.42
CA GLU A 257 11.87 -11.50 17.60
C GLU A 257 12.10 -10.05 18.06
N GLU A 258 13.05 -9.36 17.43
CA GLU A 258 13.11 -7.90 17.46
C GLU A 258 11.80 -7.40 16.82
N MET A 259 10.73 -7.36 17.63
CA MET A 259 9.41 -6.90 17.23
C MET A 259 9.60 -5.57 16.52
N CYS A 260 9.29 -5.51 15.23
CA CYS A 260 9.52 -4.39 14.31
C CYS A 260 8.95 -3.06 14.86
N GLN A 261 9.65 -2.44 15.82
CA GLN A 261 9.18 -1.28 16.55
C GLN A 261 9.12 -0.03 15.64
N ASN A 262 9.82 -0.10 14.50
CA ASN A 262 9.95 0.97 13.52
C ASN A 262 8.92 0.89 12.38
N ASP A 263 8.09 -0.16 12.29
CA ASP A 263 7.11 -0.33 11.19
C ASP A 263 6.01 0.73 11.14
N TRP A 264 5.90 1.54 12.20
CA TRP A 264 4.78 2.47 12.43
C TRP A 264 5.19 3.94 12.37
N VAL A 265 6.41 4.24 11.89
CA VAL A 265 6.92 5.60 11.77
C VAL A 265 7.42 5.85 10.35
N GLY A 266 7.26 7.09 9.88
CA GLY A 266 7.81 7.55 8.60
C GLY A 266 7.42 6.67 7.40
N VAL A 267 8.43 6.28 6.62
CA VAL A 267 8.25 5.54 5.36
C VAL A 267 7.62 4.16 5.58
N ALA A 268 7.89 3.48 6.70
CA ALA A 268 7.34 2.15 6.95
C ALA A 268 5.82 2.18 7.17
N ARG A 269 5.34 3.20 7.88
CA ARG A 269 3.91 3.50 8.03
C ARG A 269 3.25 3.78 6.68
N ASP A 270 3.88 4.63 5.88
CA ASP A 270 3.43 4.98 4.53
C ASP A 270 3.40 3.74 3.62
N ARG A 271 4.38 2.84 3.74
CA ARG A 271 4.47 1.57 3.01
C ARG A 271 3.27 0.69 3.31
N ARG A 272 2.82 0.61 4.58
CA ARG A 272 1.64 -0.17 4.99
C ARG A 272 0.35 0.43 4.44
N SER A 273 0.19 1.75 4.55
CA SER A 273 -0.94 2.47 3.94
C SER A 273 -0.99 2.24 2.43
N ALA A 274 0.17 2.34 1.77
CA ALA A 274 0.29 2.13 0.33
C ALA A 274 -0.11 0.72 -0.11
N TYR A 275 0.33 -0.29 0.63
CA TYR A 275 -0.03 -1.68 0.36
C TYR A 275 -1.54 -1.93 0.47
N LEU A 276 -2.20 -1.36 1.48
CA LEU A 276 -3.65 -1.38 1.64
C LEU A 276 -4.37 -0.77 0.42
N ILE A 277 -3.95 0.43 0.01
CA ILE A 277 -4.58 1.19 -1.07
C ILE A 277 -4.39 0.49 -2.43
N LEU A 278 -3.18 -0.01 -2.70
CA LEU A 278 -2.84 -0.72 -3.93
C LEU A 278 -3.51 -2.10 -4.00
N GLY A 279 -3.51 -2.86 -2.90
CA GLY A 279 -4.18 -4.16 -2.81
C GLY A 279 -5.69 -4.05 -3.07
N TYR A 280 -6.33 -3.05 -2.48
CA TYR A 280 -7.75 -2.76 -2.74
C TYR A 280 -8.02 -2.46 -4.22
N SER A 281 -7.21 -1.58 -4.80
CA SER A 281 -7.36 -1.15 -6.19
C SER A 281 -7.20 -2.31 -7.17
N HIS A 282 -6.34 -3.29 -6.84
CA HIS A 282 -6.14 -4.48 -7.63
C HIS A 282 -7.32 -5.47 -7.51
N ALA A 283 -7.85 -5.69 -6.30
CA ALA A 283 -8.99 -6.57 -6.06
C ALA A 283 -10.27 -6.12 -6.79
N GLN A 284 -10.51 -4.81 -6.88
CA GLN A 284 -11.67 -4.26 -7.60
C GLN A 284 -11.61 -4.55 -9.10
N LYS A 285 -10.42 -4.39 -9.74
CA LYS A 285 -10.26 -4.70 -11.17
C LYS A 285 -10.58 -6.16 -11.49
N LYS A 286 -10.21 -7.12 -10.63
CA LYS A 286 -10.53 -8.54 -10.84
C LYS A 286 -12.03 -8.80 -10.79
N LYS A 287 -12.78 -8.11 -9.92
CA LYS A 287 -14.25 -8.23 -9.84
C LYS A 287 -14.93 -7.62 -11.07
N ASP A 288 -14.53 -6.42 -11.49
CA ASP A 288 -15.17 -5.75 -12.64
C ASP A 288 -14.98 -6.52 -13.95
N VAL A 289 -13.87 -7.25 -14.12
CA VAL A 289 -13.60 -8.09 -15.30
C VAL A 289 -14.40 -9.40 -15.31
N GLN A 290 -14.87 -9.88 -14.16
CA GLN A 290 -15.67 -11.12 -14.08
C GLN A 290 -17.17 -10.90 -14.31
N PHE A 291 -17.64 -9.65 -14.29
CA PHE A 291 -19.06 -9.30 -14.47
C PHE A 291 -19.35 -8.54 -15.79
N SER A 292 -18.38 -8.52 -16.72
CA SER A 292 -18.51 -7.99 -18.08
C SER A 292 -18.45 -9.11 -19.11
#